data_AF-A0A210QTZ9-F1
#
_entry.id   AF-A0A210QTZ9-F1
#
_cell.length_a   1.000
_cell.length_b   1.000
_cell.length_c   1.000
_cell.angle_alpha   90.00
_cell.angle_beta   90.00
_cell.angle_gamma   90.00
#
_symmetry.space_group_name_H-M   'P 1'
#
loop_
_entity.id
_entity.type
_entity.pdbx_description
1 polymer ?
#
loop_
_entity_poly.entity_id
_entity_poly.type
_entity_poly.pdbx_seq_one_letter_code
_entity_poly.pdbx_strand_id
1 'polypeptide(L)'
;MRNSIVAIAILLCYTIHVASSEKEWMTWTEWTACSTTCEFGLRQRVSRLENEDGSMSNSTRTDHASCLNDVMCPVAGNWTSWTPWSHCSMPCGMGQQKRVRHCANPSPAYKGANCAGPDEQTQECKKQRCPPIPPDFSMDMCADEHRMFLCRSAIQCVNKTFVCDRKVHCHDGSDEMSCYRYHSSKASVSLQNLVSTVITTALCLVFVVLSS
;
A
#
# COMPACT_ATOMS: atom_id res chain seq x y z
N MET A 1 76.82 42.09 -33.03
CA MET A 1 75.58 41.89 -32.23
C MET A 1 74.32 41.63 -33.08
N ARG A 2 74.15 42.21 -34.28
CA ARG A 2 72.98 41.95 -35.16
C ARG A 2 72.89 40.52 -35.73
N ASN A 3 74.01 39.87 -36.03
CA ASN A 3 74.00 38.53 -36.65
C ASN A 3 73.58 37.41 -35.70
N SER A 4 73.82 37.56 -34.40
CA SER A 4 73.47 36.55 -33.39
C SER A 4 71.97 36.53 -33.06
N ILE A 5 71.31 37.70 -33.13
CA ILE A 5 69.86 37.81 -32.88
C ILE A 5 69.07 37.18 -34.03
N VAL A 6 69.52 37.35 -35.28
CA VAL A 6 68.91 36.71 -36.45
C VAL A 6 69.09 35.20 -36.41
N ALA A 7 70.26 34.70 -36.01
CA ALA A 7 70.50 33.26 -35.86
C ALA A 7 69.65 32.63 -34.74
N ILE A 8 69.49 33.31 -33.60
CA ILE A 8 68.63 32.85 -32.50
C ILE A 8 67.16 32.91 -32.91
N ALA A 9 66.72 33.95 -33.62
CA ALA A 9 65.35 34.04 -34.13
C ALA A 9 65.04 32.96 -35.17
N ILE A 10 66.00 32.61 -36.04
CA ILE A 10 65.85 31.50 -37.00
C ILE A 10 65.85 30.15 -36.28
N LEU A 11 66.73 29.93 -35.29
CA LEU A 11 66.74 28.70 -34.49
C LEU A 11 65.47 28.53 -33.67
N LEU A 12 64.96 29.62 -33.05
CA LEU A 12 63.68 29.62 -32.35
C LEU A 12 62.52 29.41 -33.32
N CYS A 13 62.54 30.02 -34.51
CA CYS A 13 61.50 29.81 -35.53
C CYS A 13 61.53 28.38 -36.11
N TYR A 14 62.72 27.78 -36.23
CA TYR A 14 62.92 26.41 -36.68
C TYR A 14 62.48 25.41 -35.59
N THR A 15 62.79 25.67 -34.31
CA THR A 15 62.27 24.84 -33.20
C THR A 15 60.77 25.03 -32.97
N ILE A 16 60.22 26.21 -33.29
CA ILE A 16 58.77 26.47 -33.31
C ILE A 16 58.10 25.81 -34.54
N HIS A 17 58.76 25.67 -35.69
CA HIS A 17 58.24 24.90 -36.84
C HIS A 17 58.31 23.37 -36.65
N VAL A 18 59.13 22.89 -35.72
CA VAL A 18 59.10 21.49 -35.25
C VAL A 18 57.95 21.27 -34.24
N ALA A 19 57.15 22.30 -33.94
CA ALA A 19 55.94 22.15 -33.15
C ALA A 19 54.86 21.39 -33.92
N SER A 20 54.26 20.43 -33.22
CA SER A 20 52.97 19.80 -33.52
C SER A 20 52.95 18.81 -34.69
N SER A 21 53.37 17.56 -34.43
CA SER A 21 52.66 16.43 -35.04
C SER A 21 51.39 16.17 -34.22
N GLU A 22 50.37 17.00 -34.42
CA GLU A 22 49.04 16.72 -33.91
C GLU A 22 48.51 15.46 -34.62
N LYS A 23 48.63 14.31 -33.96
CA LYS A 23 48.09 13.04 -34.45
C LYS A 23 46.60 13.22 -34.79
N GLU A 24 46.25 12.98 -36.05
CA GLU A 24 44.91 13.24 -36.56
C GLU A 24 43.96 12.06 -36.27
N TRP A 25 42.77 12.38 -35.79
CA TRP A 25 41.74 11.41 -35.45
C TRP A 25 40.85 11.14 -36.67
N MET A 26 40.53 9.87 -36.93
CA MET A 26 39.59 9.50 -37.99
C MET A 26 38.20 10.11 -37.75
N THR A 27 37.38 10.11 -38.81
CA THR A 27 35.96 10.45 -38.70
C THR A 27 35.27 9.60 -37.63
N TRP A 28 34.37 10.24 -36.90
CA TRP A 28 33.59 9.55 -35.89
C TRP A 28 32.75 8.44 -36.52
N THR A 29 32.62 7.32 -35.82
CA THR A 29 31.59 6.34 -36.16
C THR A 29 30.20 6.95 -36.01
N GLU A 30 29.22 6.30 -36.63
CA GLU A 30 27.83 6.53 -36.28
C GLU A 30 27.59 6.28 -34.79
N TRP A 31 26.58 6.97 -34.26
CA TRP A 31 26.14 6.75 -32.89
C TRP A 31 25.59 5.33 -32.72
N THR A 32 25.90 4.70 -31.60
CA THR A 32 25.24 3.45 -31.20
C THR A 32 23.75 3.69 -30.96
N ALA A 33 22.98 2.58 -30.94
CA ALA A 33 21.64 2.60 -30.38
C ALA A 33 21.67 3.16 -28.94
N CYS A 34 20.53 3.70 -28.52
CA CYS A 34 20.34 4.19 -27.16
C CYS A 34 20.44 3.01 -26.17
N SER A 35 21.10 3.23 -25.04
CA SER A 35 21.29 2.19 -24.01
C SER A 35 19.97 1.71 -23.39
N THR A 36 18.94 2.55 -23.43
CA THR A 36 17.58 2.25 -22.96
C THR A 36 16.60 2.52 -24.09
N THR A 37 15.49 1.77 -24.09
CA THR A 37 14.38 1.96 -25.02
C THR A 37 13.27 2.83 -24.42
N CYS A 38 13.50 3.38 -23.22
CA CYS A 38 12.55 4.16 -22.45
C CYS A 38 13.27 5.32 -21.76
N GLU A 39 12.56 6.43 -21.59
CA GLU A 39 13.02 7.68 -20.97
C GLU A 39 14.41 8.12 -21.49
N PHE A 40 15.39 8.23 -20.59
CA PHE A 40 16.73 8.69 -20.89
C PHE A 40 17.69 7.52 -21.00
N GLY A 41 18.53 7.57 -22.03
CA GLY A 41 19.64 6.65 -22.21
C GLY A 41 20.90 7.37 -22.66
N LEU A 42 21.94 6.57 -22.84
CA LEU A 42 23.22 7.00 -23.38
C LEU A 42 23.48 6.31 -24.71
N ARG A 43 24.06 7.04 -25.63
CA ARG A 43 24.66 6.49 -26.85
C ARG A 43 26.11 6.93 -26.90
N GLN A 44 26.92 6.13 -27.57
CA GLN A 44 28.34 6.38 -27.72
C GLN A 44 28.75 6.32 -29.19
N ARG A 45 29.85 6.97 -29.50
CA ARG A 45 30.55 6.82 -30.79
C ARG A 45 32.04 6.86 -30.53
N VAL A 46 32.80 6.23 -31.42
CA VAL A 46 34.24 6.08 -31.25
C VAL A 46 34.94 6.67 -32.47
N SER A 47 36.11 7.25 -32.25
CA SER A 47 37.04 7.64 -33.32
C SER A 47 38.38 7.01 -32.99
N ARG A 48 39.05 6.47 -34.01
CA ARG A 48 40.37 5.83 -33.88
C ARG A 48 41.44 6.75 -34.41
N LEU A 49 42.63 6.67 -33.84
CA LEU A 49 43.78 7.42 -34.30
C LEU A 49 44.49 6.65 -35.40
N GLU A 50 44.78 7.33 -36.51
CA GLU A 50 45.57 6.78 -37.60
C GLU A 50 47.05 7.01 -37.33
N ASN A 51 47.87 5.97 -37.48
CA ASN A 51 49.33 6.11 -37.38
C ASN A 51 49.88 6.67 -38.70
N GLU A 52 51.09 7.23 -38.65
CA GLU A 52 51.76 7.83 -39.82
C GLU A 52 52.03 6.84 -40.96
N ASP A 53 52.08 5.53 -40.68
CA ASP A 53 52.23 4.44 -41.64
C ASP A 53 50.88 3.97 -42.25
N GLY A 54 49.78 4.67 -41.95
CA GLY A 54 48.43 4.28 -42.34
C GLY A 54 47.88 3.08 -41.57
N SER A 55 48.59 2.61 -40.53
CA SER A 55 48.11 1.52 -39.70
C SER A 55 47.13 2.01 -38.63
N MET A 56 46.14 1.16 -38.29
CA MET A 56 45.23 1.45 -37.19
C MET A 56 45.97 1.36 -35.85
N SER A 57 46.05 2.47 -35.12
CA SER A 57 46.56 2.47 -33.76
C SER A 57 45.58 1.79 -32.79
N ASN A 58 46.07 1.42 -31.62
CA ASN A 58 45.23 0.97 -30.50
C ASN A 58 44.55 2.15 -29.76
N SER A 59 44.82 3.38 -30.17
CA SER A 59 44.35 4.57 -29.49
C SER A 59 42.95 4.95 -30.01
N THR A 60 41.98 4.96 -29.10
CA THR A 60 40.58 5.28 -29.40
C THR A 60 40.09 6.38 -28.48
N ARG A 61 39.26 7.28 -28.99
CA ARG A 61 38.49 8.21 -28.17
C ARG A 61 37.01 7.95 -28.31
N THR A 62 36.29 8.11 -27.22
CA THR A 62 34.84 7.88 -27.13
C THR A 62 34.15 9.20 -26.80
N ASP A 63 33.06 9.45 -27.49
CA ASP A 63 32.15 10.55 -27.21
C ASP A 63 30.81 9.97 -26.74
N HIS A 64 30.20 10.61 -25.76
CA HIS A 64 28.95 10.19 -25.14
C HIS A 64 27.90 11.26 -25.32
N ALA A 65 26.69 10.85 -25.70
CA ALA A 65 25.55 11.75 -25.78
C ALA A 65 24.31 11.10 -25.16
N SER A 66 23.46 11.93 -24.57
CA SER A 66 22.15 11.53 -24.11
C SER A 66 21.21 11.28 -25.30
N CYS A 67 20.31 10.32 -25.14
CA CYS A 67 19.18 10.06 -26.04
C CYS A 67 17.87 10.02 -25.24
N LEU A 68 16.77 10.45 -25.86
CA LEU A 68 15.44 10.53 -25.26
C LEU A 68 14.47 9.60 -26.01
N ASN A 69 13.68 8.85 -25.26
CA ASN A 69 12.56 8.05 -25.75
C ASN A 69 11.26 8.55 -25.12
N ASP A 70 10.16 8.59 -25.89
CA ASP A 70 8.85 9.07 -25.42
C ASP A 70 8.08 8.07 -24.54
N VAL A 71 8.70 6.93 -24.19
CA VAL A 71 8.08 5.84 -23.43
C VAL A 71 8.65 5.81 -22.02
N MET A 72 7.80 5.80 -21.01
CA MET A 72 8.21 5.64 -19.60
C MET A 72 8.71 4.21 -19.33
N CYS A 73 9.73 4.08 -18.48
CA CYS A 73 10.31 2.77 -18.20
C CYS A 73 9.39 1.93 -17.30
N PRO A 74 9.19 0.62 -17.58
CA PRO A 74 8.43 -0.25 -16.69
C PRO A 74 9.05 -0.29 -15.29
N VAL A 75 8.26 0.02 -14.27
CA VAL A 75 8.68 -0.07 -12.86
C VAL A 75 8.09 -1.34 -12.29
N ALA A 76 8.93 -2.34 -12.04
CA ALA A 76 8.51 -3.56 -11.37
C ALA A 76 8.18 -3.26 -9.90
N GLY A 77 7.05 -3.78 -9.44
CA GLY A 77 6.65 -3.67 -8.04
C GLY A 77 7.57 -4.48 -7.14
N ASN A 78 7.80 -3.95 -5.94
CA ASN A 78 8.52 -4.67 -4.91
C ASN A 78 7.80 -4.56 -3.56
N TRP A 79 7.99 -5.60 -2.76
CA TRP A 79 7.32 -5.75 -1.48
C TRP A 79 7.82 -4.71 -0.48
N THR A 80 6.90 -4.15 0.31
CA THR A 80 7.25 -3.50 1.56
C THR A 80 7.80 -4.54 2.54
N SER A 81 8.48 -4.07 3.59
CA SER A 81 8.70 -4.88 4.77
C SER A 81 7.36 -5.42 5.31
N TRP A 82 7.40 -6.61 5.89
CA TRP A 82 6.26 -7.18 6.60
C TRP A 82 5.88 -6.29 7.78
N THR A 83 4.58 -6.18 8.05
CA THR A 83 4.10 -5.65 9.32
C THR A 83 4.58 -6.56 10.48
N PRO A 84 4.61 -6.04 11.71
CA PRO A 84 4.65 -6.89 12.89
C PRO A 84 3.53 -7.93 12.85
N TRP A 85 3.75 -9.05 13.52
CA TRP A 85 2.70 -10.04 13.75
C TRP A 85 1.58 -9.44 14.59
N SER A 86 0.33 -9.75 14.23
CA SER A 86 -0.85 -9.41 15.01
C SER A 86 -0.82 -10.07 16.37
N HIS A 87 -1.73 -9.66 17.25
CA HIS A 87 -2.00 -10.43 18.46
C HIS A 87 -2.47 -11.86 18.10
N CYS A 88 -2.19 -12.78 19.01
CA CYS A 88 -2.66 -14.15 18.92
C CYS A 88 -4.19 -14.16 19.01
N SER A 89 -4.85 -14.93 18.15
CA SER A 89 -6.31 -15.03 18.09
C SER A 89 -6.93 -15.54 19.39
N MET A 90 -6.17 -16.33 20.15
CA MET A 90 -6.58 -16.84 21.45
C MET A 90 -5.75 -16.19 22.57
N PRO A 91 -6.39 -15.76 23.67
CA PRO A 91 -5.68 -15.17 24.81
C PRO A 91 -4.87 -16.21 25.59
N CYS A 92 -5.23 -17.49 25.48
CA CYS A 92 -4.60 -18.63 26.12
C CYS A 92 -4.61 -19.84 25.17
N GLY A 93 -3.80 -20.85 25.45
CA GLY A 93 -3.72 -22.07 24.64
C GLY A 93 -3.07 -21.83 23.28
N MET A 94 -3.56 -22.54 22.27
CA MET A 94 -3.10 -22.43 20.88
C MET A 94 -3.99 -21.45 20.12
N GLY A 95 -3.38 -20.58 19.32
CA GLY A 95 -4.07 -19.67 18.42
C GLY A 95 -3.26 -19.40 17.16
N GLN A 96 -3.67 -18.38 16.40
CA GLN A 96 -2.98 -17.94 15.19
C GLN A 96 -2.72 -16.43 15.22
N GLN A 97 -1.66 -16.01 14.55
CA GLN A 97 -1.31 -14.61 14.33
C GLN A 97 -1.01 -14.39 12.85
N LYS A 98 -1.23 -13.16 12.39
CA LYS A 98 -1.13 -12.77 10.99
C LYS A 98 -0.19 -11.61 10.81
N ARG A 99 0.43 -11.50 9.65
CA ARG A 99 1.14 -10.29 9.22
C ARG A 99 0.89 -10.05 7.74
N VAL A 100 1.00 -8.80 7.33
CA VAL A 100 0.72 -8.38 5.96
C VAL A 100 1.89 -7.58 5.39
N ARG A 101 1.95 -7.48 4.07
CA ARG A 101 2.88 -6.61 3.34
C ARG A 101 2.16 -6.09 2.09
N HIS A 102 2.66 -5.00 1.52
CA HIS A 102 2.06 -4.40 0.33
C HIS A 102 3.05 -4.35 -0.83
N CYS A 103 2.56 -4.41 -2.06
CA CYS A 103 3.39 -4.25 -3.25
C CYS A 103 3.53 -2.76 -3.57
N ALA A 104 4.32 -2.05 -2.76
CA ALA A 104 4.36 -0.58 -2.77
C ALA A 104 5.76 0.02 -2.60
N ASN A 105 6.83 -0.77 -2.64
CA ASN A 105 8.19 -0.27 -2.44
C ASN A 105 9.21 -0.73 -3.50
N PRO A 106 9.08 -0.29 -4.77
CA PRO A 106 8.09 0.67 -5.28
C PRO A 106 6.78 0.00 -5.73
N SER A 107 5.75 0.80 -5.99
CA SER A 107 4.52 0.33 -6.63
C SER A 107 4.77 0.02 -8.11
N PRO A 108 4.19 -1.06 -8.66
CA PRO A 108 4.25 -1.36 -10.09
C PRO A 108 3.70 -0.19 -10.92
N ALA A 109 4.42 0.23 -11.96
CA ALA A 109 3.99 1.29 -12.88
C ALA A 109 4.45 1.01 -14.31
N TYR A 110 3.85 1.71 -15.27
CA TYR A 110 4.22 1.65 -16.70
C TYR A 110 4.31 0.22 -17.25
N LYS A 111 3.31 -0.62 -16.93
CA LYS A 111 3.25 -2.05 -17.28
C LYS A 111 4.38 -2.91 -16.66
N GLY A 112 5.03 -2.43 -15.62
CA GLY A 112 5.95 -3.24 -14.83
C GLY A 112 5.23 -4.37 -14.10
N ALA A 113 5.98 -5.43 -13.79
CA ALA A 113 5.42 -6.62 -13.16
C ALA A 113 4.91 -6.35 -11.74
N ASN A 114 3.82 -7.02 -11.37
CA ASN A 114 3.35 -7.05 -9.98
C ASN A 114 4.27 -7.92 -9.10
N CYS A 115 4.21 -7.70 -7.79
CA CYS A 115 4.98 -8.50 -6.84
C CYS A 115 4.51 -9.96 -6.84
N ALA A 116 5.49 -10.88 -6.85
CA ALA A 116 5.21 -12.31 -6.79
C ALA A 116 5.08 -12.80 -5.33
N GLY A 117 4.10 -13.67 -5.09
CA GLY A 117 3.86 -14.32 -3.80
C GLY A 117 2.71 -13.69 -3.00
N PRO A 118 2.46 -14.19 -1.77
CA PRO A 118 1.34 -13.74 -0.96
C PRO A 118 1.63 -12.40 -0.27
N ASP A 119 0.58 -11.61 -0.07
CA ASP A 119 0.55 -10.36 0.69
C ASP A 119 0.20 -10.57 2.17
N GLU A 120 -0.39 -11.72 2.53
CA GLU A 120 -0.68 -12.13 3.90
C GLU A 120 0.08 -13.41 4.29
N GLN A 121 0.53 -13.48 5.54
CA GLN A 121 1.06 -14.70 6.13
C GLN A 121 0.41 -14.97 7.48
N THR A 122 0.08 -16.23 7.74
CA THR A 122 -0.46 -16.71 9.03
C THR A 122 0.50 -17.72 9.66
N GLN A 123 0.65 -17.66 10.98
CA GLN A 123 1.40 -18.68 11.75
C GLN A 123 0.72 -18.98 13.08
N GLU A 124 1.03 -20.15 13.65
CA GLU A 124 0.55 -20.52 14.98
C GLU A 124 1.24 -19.69 16.08
N CYS A 125 0.51 -19.49 17.17
CA CYS A 125 1.02 -18.88 18.39
C CYS A 125 0.56 -19.68 19.61
N LYS A 126 1.47 -19.87 20.56
CA LYS A 126 1.21 -20.59 21.80
C LYS A 126 1.27 -19.62 22.97
N LYS A 127 0.16 -19.50 23.70
CA LYS A 127 0.03 -18.75 24.94
C LYS A 127 0.06 -19.70 26.15
N GLN A 128 -0.02 -19.12 27.35
CA GLN A 128 -0.17 -19.88 28.59
C GLN A 128 -1.39 -20.78 28.51
N ARG A 129 -1.41 -21.90 29.24
CA ARG A 129 -2.58 -22.79 29.25
C ARG A 129 -3.82 -22.00 29.65
N CYS A 130 -4.95 -22.33 29.03
CA CYS A 130 -6.21 -21.74 29.43
C CYS A 130 -6.55 -22.15 30.87
N PRO A 131 -7.08 -21.23 31.69
CA PRO A 131 -7.63 -21.57 32.98
C PRO A 131 -8.66 -22.70 32.83
N PRO A 132 -8.71 -23.65 33.77
CA PRO A 132 -9.76 -24.65 33.79
C PRO A 132 -11.12 -23.95 33.91
N ILE A 133 -12.10 -24.45 33.17
CA ILE A 133 -13.48 -23.99 33.27
C ILE A 133 -13.97 -24.33 34.69
N PRO A 134 -14.51 -23.38 35.47
CA PRO A 134 -15.05 -23.68 36.79
C PRO A 134 -16.16 -24.74 36.71
N PRO A 135 -16.27 -25.65 37.69
CA PRO A 135 -17.28 -26.71 37.68
C PRO A 135 -18.73 -26.18 37.79
N ASP A 136 -18.89 -24.91 38.17
CA ASP A 136 -20.17 -24.19 38.23
C ASP A 136 -20.44 -23.36 36.95
N PHE A 137 -19.56 -23.45 35.94
CA PHE A 137 -19.79 -22.83 34.64
C PHE A 137 -20.72 -23.72 33.81
N SER A 138 -21.99 -23.79 34.24
CA SER A 138 -23.05 -24.31 33.38
C SER A 138 -23.36 -23.27 32.31
N MET A 139 -23.33 -23.70 31.05
CA MET A 139 -23.69 -22.89 29.88
C MET A 139 -25.22 -22.67 29.78
N ASP A 140 -25.94 -22.77 30.90
CA ASP A 140 -27.40 -22.75 30.99
C ASP A 140 -27.95 -21.61 31.89
N MET A 141 -27.11 -20.82 32.56
CA MET A 141 -27.60 -19.78 33.50
C MET A 141 -28.24 -18.54 32.85
N CYS A 142 -28.22 -18.40 31.53
CA CYS A 142 -28.95 -17.32 30.86
C CYS A 142 -30.49 -17.52 30.95
N ALA A 143 -30.96 -18.72 31.29
CA ALA A 143 -32.34 -19.14 31.09
C ALA A 143 -33.31 -18.90 32.26
N ASP A 144 -32.90 -18.89 33.53
CA ASP A 144 -33.90 -19.23 34.56
C ASP A 144 -34.47 -18.09 35.43
N GLU A 145 -33.87 -16.90 35.51
CA GLU A 145 -34.49 -15.87 36.37
C GLU A 145 -34.41 -14.41 35.88
N HIS A 146 -33.42 -14.06 35.04
CA HIS A 146 -33.21 -12.64 34.64
C HIS A 146 -33.44 -12.37 33.16
N ARG A 147 -33.85 -13.39 32.37
CA ARG A 147 -34.10 -13.30 30.93
C ARG A 147 -32.99 -12.54 30.19
N MET A 148 -31.73 -12.94 30.38
CA MET A 148 -30.58 -12.30 29.71
C MET A 148 -30.49 -12.76 28.25
N PHE A 149 -29.80 -12.00 27.40
CA PHE A 149 -29.51 -12.38 26.01
C PHE A 149 -28.19 -13.14 25.96
N LEU A 150 -28.24 -14.37 25.47
CA LEU A 150 -27.04 -15.18 25.22
C LEU A 150 -26.42 -14.75 23.90
N CYS A 151 -25.17 -14.28 23.95
CA CYS A 151 -24.39 -13.97 22.75
C CYS A 151 -24.23 -15.23 21.88
N ARG A 152 -24.12 -15.10 20.56
CA ARG A 152 -23.99 -16.24 19.63
C ARG A 152 -22.76 -17.10 19.93
N SER A 153 -21.72 -16.51 20.48
CA SER A 153 -20.53 -17.19 20.99
C SER A 153 -20.80 -18.16 22.16
N ALA A 154 -21.99 -18.11 22.79
CA ALA A 154 -22.42 -18.93 23.93
C ALA A 154 -21.53 -18.83 25.19
N ILE A 155 -20.61 -17.85 25.23
CA ILE A 155 -19.67 -17.62 26.33
C ILE A 155 -20.04 -16.42 27.21
N GLN A 156 -20.98 -15.58 26.75
CA GLN A 156 -21.33 -14.32 27.41
C GLN A 156 -22.85 -14.11 27.39
N CYS A 157 -23.38 -13.69 28.54
CA CYS A 157 -24.74 -13.21 28.70
C CYS A 157 -24.71 -11.68 28.85
N VAL A 158 -25.57 -10.97 28.13
CA VAL A 158 -25.77 -9.52 28.28
C VAL A 158 -27.22 -9.22 28.65
N ASN A 159 -27.48 -8.07 29.27
CA ASN A 159 -28.85 -7.69 29.57
C ASN A 159 -29.64 -7.47 28.26
N LYS A 160 -30.91 -7.86 28.21
CA LYS A 160 -31.79 -7.57 27.07
C LYS A 160 -31.91 -6.07 26.75
N THR A 161 -31.68 -5.18 27.73
CA THR A 161 -31.61 -3.73 27.49
C THR A 161 -30.44 -3.30 26.62
N PHE A 162 -29.40 -4.13 26.54
CA PHE A 162 -28.18 -3.89 25.77
C PHE A 162 -28.22 -4.55 24.39
N VAL A 163 -29.30 -5.26 24.06
CA VAL A 163 -29.51 -5.81 22.72
C VAL A 163 -30.12 -4.72 21.86
N CYS A 164 -29.50 -4.44 20.72
CA CYS A 164 -29.93 -3.41 19.78
C CYS A 164 -29.93 -2.00 20.38
N ASP A 165 -28.93 -1.71 21.23
CA ASP A 165 -28.71 -0.38 21.82
C ASP A 165 -27.65 0.44 21.06
N ARG A 166 -27.16 -0.09 19.92
CA ARG A 166 -26.10 0.47 19.06
C ARG A 166 -24.71 0.44 19.69
N LYS A 167 -24.53 -0.31 20.77
CA LYS A 167 -23.23 -0.54 21.38
C LYS A 167 -22.97 -2.03 21.42
N VAL A 168 -21.74 -2.41 21.09
CA VAL A 168 -21.33 -3.81 21.12
C VAL A 168 -20.98 -4.18 22.55
N HIS A 169 -21.80 -5.03 23.17
CA HIS A 169 -21.59 -5.60 24.49
C HIS A 169 -21.21 -7.08 24.43
N CYS A 170 -21.63 -7.81 23.39
CA CYS A 170 -21.12 -9.15 23.12
C CYS A 170 -19.73 -9.08 22.46
N HIS A 171 -18.79 -9.94 22.88
CA HIS A 171 -17.47 -10.02 22.24
C HIS A 171 -17.54 -10.31 20.72
N ASP A 172 -18.56 -11.06 20.29
CA ASP A 172 -18.82 -11.40 18.89
C ASP A 172 -19.79 -10.44 18.19
N GLY A 173 -20.23 -9.36 18.84
CA GLY A 173 -21.16 -8.36 18.28
C GLY A 173 -22.57 -8.87 17.98
N SER A 174 -22.90 -10.06 18.46
CA SER A 174 -24.14 -10.75 18.15
C SER A 174 -25.40 -10.08 18.70
N ASP A 175 -25.25 -9.21 19.69
CA ASP A 175 -26.29 -8.35 20.26
C ASP A 175 -26.80 -7.28 19.27
N GLU A 176 -26.04 -6.96 18.21
CA GLU A 176 -26.38 -5.91 17.24
C GLU A 176 -26.65 -6.44 15.82
N MET A 177 -26.53 -7.75 15.58
CA MET A 177 -26.61 -8.33 14.22
C MET A 177 -28.04 -8.63 13.72
N SER A 178 -29.09 -8.40 14.52
CA SER A 178 -30.48 -8.76 14.15
C SER A 178 -31.56 -7.79 14.66
N CYS A 179 -31.26 -6.49 14.64
CA CYS A 179 -32.12 -5.45 15.21
C CYS A 179 -33.33 -5.04 14.37
N TYR A 180 -33.42 -5.51 13.13
CA TYR A 180 -34.53 -5.22 12.22
C TYR A 180 -35.89 -5.72 12.76
N ARG A 181 -35.92 -6.79 13.58
CA ARG A 181 -37.16 -7.27 14.23
C ARG A 181 -37.56 -6.46 15.46
N TYR A 182 -36.60 -5.87 16.18
CA TYR A 182 -36.85 -5.17 17.44
C TYR A 182 -37.42 -3.76 17.25
N HIS A 183 -37.09 -3.10 16.14
CA HIS A 183 -37.68 -1.82 15.75
C HIS A 183 -39.10 -1.94 15.19
N SER A 184 -39.50 -3.11 14.67
CA SER A 184 -40.84 -3.32 14.12
C SER A 184 -41.92 -3.39 15.22
N SER A 185 -41.59 -3.87 16.42
CA SER A 185 -42.55 -3.99 17.54
C SER A 185 -42.76 -2.71 18.34
N LYS A 186 -41.84 -1.73 18.30
CA LYS A 186 -42.03 -0.43 18.96
C LYS A 186 -42.78 0.59 18.10
N ALA A 187 -42.83 0.39 16.78
CA ALA A 187 -43.59 1.28 15.87
C ALA A 187 -45.12 1.10 15.98
N SER A 188 -45.60 -0.08 16.39
CA SER A 188 -47.04 -0.36 16.50
C SER A 188 -47.69 0.16 17.78
N VAL A 189 -46.94 0.35 18.88
CA VAL A 189 -47.48 0.80 20.16
C VAL A 189 -47.80 2.31 20.15
N SER A 190 -47.06 3.11 19.37
CA SER A 190 -47.29 4.55 19.27
C SER A 190 -48.63 4.90 18.59
N LEU A 191 -49.03 4.14 17.57
CA LEU A 191 -50.29 4.35 16.86
C LEU A 191 -51.52 3.92 17.68
N GLN A 192 -51.43 2.86 18.48
CA GLN A 192 -52.55 2.41 19.32
C GLN A 192 -52.89 3.43 20.43
N ASN A 193 -51.88 4.07 21.02
CA ASN A 193 -52.10 5.08 22.06
C ASN A 193 -52.75 6.37 21.52
N LEU A 194 -52.38 6.79 20.29
CA LEU A 194 -52.99 7.94 19.61
C LEU A 194 -54.45 7.68 19.23
N VAL A 195 -54.77 6.48 18.73
CA VAL A 195 -56.14 6.11 18.37
C VAL A 195 -57.06 6.10 19.61
N SER A 196 -56.56 5.63 20.76
CA SER A 196 -57.34 5.62 22.02
C SER A 196 -57.64 7.02 22.57
N THR A 197 -56.70 7.97 22.44
CA THR A 197 -56.91 9.36 22.90
C THR A 197 -57.88 10.14 22.00
N VAL A 198 -57.84 9.90 20.69
CA VAL A 198 -58.78 10.53 19.74
C VAL A 198 -60.20 10.01 19.93
N ILE A 199 -60.38 8.71 20.19
CA ILE A 199 -61.71 8.13 20.44
C ILE A 199 -62.33 8.64 21.74
N THR A 200 -61.53 8.73 22.82
CA THR A 200 -62.02 9.22 24.12
C THR A 200 -62.38 10.71 24.09
N THR A 201 -61.60 11.54 23.39
CA THR A 201 -61.92 12.97 23.21
C THR A 201 -63.13 13.21 22.30
N ALA A 202 -63.28 12.43 21.22
CA ALA A 202 -64.44 12.50 20.34
C ALA A 202 -65.74 12.07 21.04
N LEU A 203 -65.71 11.00 21.85
CA LEU A 203 -66.86 10.57 22.64
C LEU A 203 -67.23 11.63 23.70
N CYS A 204 -66.25 12.25 24.36
CA CYS A 204 -66.50 13.32 25.33
C CYS A 204 -67.22 14.52 24.69
N LEU A 205 -66.81 14.94 23.49
CA LEU A 205 -67.46 16.04 22.77
C LEU A 205 -68.89 15.70 22.33
N VAL A 206 -69.14 14.46 21.90
CA VAL A 206 -70.50 14.00 21.55
C VAL A 206 -71.42 14.02 22.78
N PHE A 207 -70.93 13.61 23.95
CA PHE A 207 -71.72 13.68 25.19
C PHE A 207 -72.05 15.12 25.59
N VAL A 208 -71.11 16.07 25.46
CA VAL A 208 -71.36 17.49 25.79
C VAL A 208 -72.39 18.12 24.85
N VAL A 209 -72.36 17.79 23.55
CA VAL A 209 -73.33 18.30 22.57
C VAL A 209 -74.72 17.68 22.75
N LEU A 210 -74.82 16.42 23.20
CA LEU A 210 -76.10 15.76 23.48
C LEU A 210 -76.73 16.16 24.82
N SER A 211 -76.00 16.86 25.69
CA SER A 211 -76.47 17.31 27.01
C SER A 211 -76.64 18.83 27.14
N SER A 212 -76.60 19.56 26.01
CA SER A 212 -76.95 20.98 25.88
C SER A 212 -78.23 21.13 25.06
#